data_AF-X8JJ20-F1
#
_entry.id   AF-X8JJ20-F1
#
_cell.length_a   1.000
_cell.length_b   1.000
_cell.length_c   1.000
_cell.angle_alpha   90.00
_cell.angle_beta   90.00
_cell.angle_gamma   90.00
#
_symmetry.space_group_name_H-M   'P 1'
#
loop_
_entity.id
_entity.type
_entity.pdbx_description
1 polymer ?
#
loop_
_entity_poly.entity_id
_entity_poly.type
_entity_poly.pdbx_seq_one_letter_code
_entity_poly.pdbx_strand_id
1 'polypeptide(L)'
;MSIRFVYFFGDSLPRPALILEPYRRFAIINRIKQLTTFPTASEEARILSGLRWIGLFSSELVTPRAENLLDTLCARLEALMAYEQGERDLVMLQHKFFVEWANGKTDIITSTLEAYGERAGYSAMARTVGIPCGIATCLLLDGEPALNKPGVHAPYTKEICDPIRAKLESEGIGMVERVL
;
A
#
# COMPACT_ATOMS: atom_id res chain seq x y z
N MET A 1 -23.16 -33.83 5.14
CA MET A 1 -22.33 -32.61 5.07
C MET A 1 -21.02 -32.97 4.41
N SER A 2 -20.93 -32.79 3.10
CA SER A 2 -19.77 -33.05 2.26
C SER A 2 -19.97 -32.25 0.98
N ILE A 3 -19.13 -31.24 0.76
CA ILE A 3 -19.21 -30.40 -0.44
C ILE A 3 -18.38 -31.09 -1.52
N ARG A 4 -19.06 -31.71 -2.49
CA ARG A 4 -18.43 -32.25 -3.71
C ARG A 4 -18.14 -31.10 -4.67
N PHE A 5 -16.86 -30.83 -4.92
CA PHE A 5 -16.41 -30.10 -6.11
C PHE A 5 -16.64 -31.00 -7.33
N VAL A 6 -17.54 -30.60 -8.23
CA VAL A 6 -17.70 -31.26 -9.53
C VAL A 6 -16.71 -30.63 -10.50
N TYR A 7 -15.59 -31.30 -10.71
CA TYR A 7 -14.71 -31.07 -11.86
C TYR A 7 -15.37 -31.67 -13.11
N PHE A 8 -15.71 -30.84 -14.09
CA PHE A 8 -16.06 -31.30 -15.43
C PHE A 8 -14.80 -31.24 -16.31
N PHE A 9 -14.22 -32.41 -16.59
CA PHE A 9 -13.30 -32.63 -17.71
C PHE A 9 -13.97 -33.59 -18.70
N GLY A 10 -13.88 -33.28 -20.00
CA GLY A 10 -14.25 -34.17 -21.11
C GLY A 10 -15.47 -33.73 -21.91
N ASP A 11 -15.27 -32.97 -23.00
CA ASP A 11 -15.31 -33.54 -24.34
C ASP A 11 -15.26 -32.48 -25.46
N SER A 12 -14.60 -32.93 -26.52
CA SER A 12 -14.15 -32.27 -27.75
C SER A 12 -15.26 -31.71 -28.62
N LEU A 13 -15.31 -30.39 -28.78
CA LEU A 13 -15.91 -29.66 -29.92
C LEU A 13 -15.17 -28.31 -30.03
N PRO A 14 -14.80 -27.83 -31.23
CA PRO A 14 -14.24 -26.49 -31.38
C PRO A 14 -15.36 -25.48 -31.10
N ARG A 15 -15.46 -25.02 -29.85
CA ARG A 15 -16.47 -24.02 -29.48
C ARG A 15 -16.12 -22.72 -30.20
N PRO A 16 -17.10 -22.03 -30.81
CA PRO A 16 -16.87 -20.73 -31.42
C PRO A 16 -16.56 -19.73 -30.30
N ALA A 17 -15.27 -19.59 -29.99
CA ALA A 17 -14.76 -18.76 -28.88
C ALA A 17 -15.22 -17.29 -28.97
N LEU A 18 -15.57 -16.84 -30.18
CA LEU A 18 -15.96 -15.46 -30.48
C LEU A 18 -17.37 -15.08 -30.00
N ILE A 19 -18.30 -16.03 -29.79
CA ILE A 19 -19.70 -15.72 -29.41
C ILE A 19 -19.90 -15.74 -27.88
N LEU A 20 -19.04 -16.45 -27.13
CA LEU A 20 -19.18 -16.64 -25.67
C LEU A 20 -18.50 -15.55 -24.84
N GLU A 21 -17.58 -14.80 -25.44
CA GLU A 21 -16.82 -13.71 -24.80
C GLU A 21 -17.71 -12.62 -24.18
N PRO A 22 -18.68 -12.01 -24.92
CA PRO A 22 -19.54 -10.98 -24.36
C PRO A 22 -20.46 -11.52 -23.25
N TYR A 23 -20.98 -12.74 -23.43
CA TYR A 23 -21.91 -13.37 -22.49
C TYR A 23 -21.23 -13.73 -21.17
N ARG A 24 -19.98 -14.21 -21.22
CA ARG A 24 -19.17 -14.51 -20.02
C ARG A 24 -18.88 -13.27 -19.20
N ARG A 25 -18.51 -12.15 -19.84
CA ARG A 25 -18.27 -10.88 -19.15
C ARG A 25 -19.54 -10.35 -18.50
N PHE A 26 -20.68 -10.42 -19.18
CA PHE A 26 -21.97 -10.01 -18.63
C PHE A 26 -22.36 -10.82 -17.38
N ALA A 27 -22.16 -12.14 -17.41
CA ALA A 27 -22.44 -13.01 -16.27
C ALA A 27 -21.58 -12.66 -15.03
N ILE A 28 -20.27 -12.42 -15.24
CA ILE A 28 -19.36 -12.04 -14.15
C ILE A 28 -19.76 -10.69 -13.55
N ILE A 29 -20.05 -9.68 -14.39
CA ILE A 29 -20.47 -8.36 -13.92
C ILE A 29 -21.77 -8.45 -13.11
N ASN A 30 -22.77 -9.19 -13.60
CA ASN A 30 -24.01 -9.38 -12.85
C ASN A 30 -23.78 -10.08 -11.51
N ARG A 31 -22.88 -11.06 -11.47
CA ARG A 31 -22.54 -11.73 -10.21
C ARG A 31 -21.88 -10.78 -9.23
N ILE A 32 -20.97 -9.91 -9.69
CA ILE A 32 -20.37 -8.87 -8.85
C ILE A 32 -21.46 -7.98 -8.26
N LYS A 33 -22.38 -7.46 -9.07
CA LYS A 33 -23.49 -6.60 -8.62
C LYS A 33 -24.42 -7.28 -7.60
N GLN A 34 -24.53 -8.61 -7.62
CA GLN A 34 -25.29 -9.36 -6.62
C GLN A 34 -24.53 -9.53 -5.30
N LEU A 35 -23.20 -9.53 -5.34
CA LEU A 35 -22.34 -9.79 -4.20
C LEU A 35 -21.87 -8.52 -3.49
N THR A 36 -22.05 -7.35 -4.10
CA THR A 36 -21.59 -6.07 -3.55
C THR A 36 -22.60 -4.97 -3.78
N THR A 37 -22.57 -3.97 -2.89
CA THR A 37 -23.37 -2.75 -3.00
C THR A 37 -22.45 -1.59 -3.35
N PHE A 38 -22.79 -0.86 -4.40
CA PHE A 38 -22.02 0.32 -4.81
C PHE A 38 -22.61 1.59 -4.18
N PRO A 39 -21.76 2.54 -3.70
CA PRO A 39 -22.25 3.79 -3.11
C PRO A 39 -23.06 4.64 -4.09
N THR A 40 -22.65 4.66 -5.36
CA THR A 40 -23.31 5.40 -6.44
C THR A 40 -23.15 4.68 -7.77
N ALA A 41 -23.98 5.02 -8.77
CA ALA A 41 -23.84 4.50 -10.13
C ALA A 41 -22.50 4.92 -10.78
N SER A 42 -21.99 6.10 -10.43
CA SER A 42 -20.67 6.57 -10.87
C SER A 42 -19.55 5.68 -10.32
N GLU A 43 -19.61 5.35 -9.03
CA GLU A 43 -18.65 4.46 -8.38
C GLU A 43 -18.72 3.03 -8.92
N GLU A 44 -19.92 2.53 -9.20
CA GLU A 44 -20.10 1.25 -9.90
C GLU A 44 -19.38 1.24 -11.24
N ALA A 45 -19.60 2.26 -12.08
CA ALA A 45 -18.96 2.37 -13.39
C ALA A 45 -17.43 2.44 -13.26
N ARG A 46 -16.92 3.25 -12.31
CA ARG A 46 -15.49 3.42 -12.05
C ARG A 46 -14.82 2.11 -11.62
N ILE A 47 -15.40 1.40 -10.65
CA ILE A 47 -14.85 0.13 -10.13
C ILE A 47 -14.89 -0.96 -11.20
N LEU A 48 -16.01 -1.12 -11.92
CA LEU A 48 -16.10 -2.09 -13.00
C LEU A 48 -15.10 -1.78 -14.13
N SER A 49 -14.80 -0.50 -14.37
CA SER A 49 -13.75 -0.10 -15.30
C SER A 49 -12.35 -0.45 -14.79
N GLY A 50 -12.08 -0.26 -13.50
CA GLY A 50 -10.81 -0.68 -12.88
C GLY A 50 -10.60 -2.19 -12.94
N LEU A 51 -11.62 -2.99 -12.63
CA LEU A 51 -11.56 -4.47 -12.73
C LEU A 51 -11.31 -4.93 -14.18
N ARG A 52 -11.85 -4.19 -15.17
CA ARG A 52 -11.53 -4.40 -16.59
C ARG A 52 -10.08 -4.06 -16.90
N TRP A 53 -9.57 -2.93 -16.41
CA TRP A 53 -8.19 -2.48 -16.63
C TRP A 53 -7.17 -3.48 -16.06
N ILE A 54 -7.43 -4.05 -14.88
CA ILE A 54 -6.60 -5.13 -14.29
C ILE A 54 -6.65 -6.41 -15.14
N GLY A 55 -7.63 -6.55 -16.04
CA GLY A 55 -7.76 -7.69 -16.95
C GLY A 55 -8.61 -8.83 -16.39
N LEU A 56 -9.35 -8.63 -15.29
CA LEU A 56 -10.15 -9.70 -14.65
C LEU A 56 -11.29 -10.23 -15.53
N PHE A 57 -11.72 -9.46 -16.53
CA PHE A 57 -12.74 -9.87 -17.50
C PHE A 57 -12.16 -10.21 -18.88
N SER A 58 -10.83 -10.32 -18.98
CA SER A 58 -10.14 -10.67 -20.22
C SER A 58 -10.10 -12.19 -20.45
N SER A 59 -9.70 -12.59 -21.65
CA SER A 59 -9.33 -13.97 -22.00
C SER A 59 -7.86 -14.28 -21.75
N GLU A 60 -7.08 -13.33 -21.23
CA GLU A 60 -5.69 -13.55 -20.92
C GLU A 60 -5.55 -14.67 -19.88
N LEU A 61 -4.61 -15.58 -20.12
CA LEU A 61 -4.36 -16.67 -19.20
C LEU A 61 -3.75 -16.10 -17.91
N VAL A 62 -4.36 -16.49 -16.79
CA VAL A 62 -3.87 -16.14 -15.47
C VAL A 62 -2.59 -16.91 -15.20
N THR A 63 -1.59 -16.26 -14.60
CA THR A 63 -0.38 -16.92 -14.09
C THR A 63 -0.63 -17.33 -12.64
N PRO A 64 -0.90 -18.61 -12.33
CA PRO A 64 -1.19 -19.02 -10.97
C PRO A 64 0.06 -18.87 -10.10
N ARG A 65 -0.09 -18.31 -8.91
CA ARG A 65 1.00 -18.13 -7.94
C ARG A 65 0.60 -18.71 -6.59
N ALA A 66 1.51 -19.48 -5.99
CA ALA A 66 1.38 -20.06 -4.65
C ALA A 66 0.04 -20.78 -4.38
N GLU A 67 -0.55 -21.36 -5.43
CA GLU A 67 -1.80 -22.13 -5.38
C GLU A 67 -3.01 -21.40 -4.76
N ASN A 68 -3.01 -20.07 -4.71
CA ASN A 68 -4.10 -19.29 -4.12
C ASN A 68 -4.47 -18.06 -4.95
N LEU A 69 -5.73 -17.62 -4.79
CA LEU A 69 -6.30 -16.52 -5.56
C LEU A 69 -5.67 -15.17 -5.22
N LEU A 70 -5.25 -14.96 -3.98
CA LEU A 70 -4.66 -13.71 -3.53
C LEU A 70 -3.31 -13.47 -4.20
N ASP A 71 -2.40 -14.44 -4.11
CA ASP A 71 -1.08 -14.36 -4.74
C ASP A 71 -1.16 -14.29 -6.27
N THR A 72 -2.12 -15.00 -6.84
CA THR A 72 -2.40 -14.95 -8.27
C THR A 72 -2.86 -13.55 -8.71
N LEU A 73 -3.70 -12.88 -7.90
CA LEU A 73 -4.07 -11.48 -8.12
C LEU A 73 -2.86 -10.56 -7.91
N CYS A 74 -2.06 -10.76 -6.85
CA CYS A 74 -0.86 -9.97 -6.58
C CYS A 74 0.12 -10.00 -7.75
N ALA A 75 0.38 -11.18 -8.34
CA ALA A 75 1.24 -11.28 -9.53
C ALA A 75 0.75 -10.40 -10.69
N ARG A 76 -0.58 -10.34 -10.91
CA ARG A 76 -1.15 -9.47 -11.95
C ARG A 76 -0.99 -7.99 -11.61
N LEU A 77 -1.22 -7.63 -10.35
CA LEU A 77 -1.13 -6.26 -9.87
C LEU A 77 0.33 -5.74 -9.88
N GLU A 78 1.28 -6.57 -9.46
CA GLU A 78 2.72 -6.27 -9.48
C GLU A 78 3.20 -5.93 -10.90
N ALA A 79 2.72 -6.64 -11.91
CA ALA A 79 3.08 -6.39 -13.31
C ALA A 79 2.45 -5.10 -13.89
N LEU A 80 1.25 -4.72 -13.44
CA LEU A 80 0.50 -3.59 -14.00
C LEU A 80 0.70 -2.27 -13.25
N MET A 81 1.05 -2.32 -11.96
CA MET A 81 1.11 -1.15 -11.07
C MET A 81 2.53 -0.91 -10.51
N ALA A 82 3.55 -1.38 -11.23
CA ALA A 82 4.93 -1.02 -10.96
C ALA A 82 5.20 0.43 -11.40
N TYR A 83 6.08 1.12 -10.68
CA TYR A 83 6.58 2.43 -11.13
C TYR A 83 7.34 2.28 -12.45
N GLU A 84 7.01 3.12 -13.42
CA GLU A 84 7.70 3.23 -14.68
C GLU A 84 8.90 4.20 -14.59
N GLN A 85 9.75 4.18 -15.62
CA GLN A 85 10.91 5.07 -15.68
C GLN A 85 10.47 6.54 -15.72
N GLY A 86 11.00 7.32 -14.77
CA GLY A 86 10.72 8.77 -14.65
C GLY A 86 9.55 9.11 -13.73
N GLU A 87 8.80 8.11 -13.26
CA GLU A 87 7.82 8.29 -12.20
C GLU A 87 8.49 8.48 -10.84
N ARG A 88 7.72 8.95 -9.85
CA ARG A 88 8.18 9.19 -8.48
C ARG A 88 7.13 8.79 -7.47
N ASP A 89 7.56 8.26 -6.34
CA ASP A 89 6.70 8.03 -5.18
C ASP A 89 6.59 9.29 -4.29
N LEU A 90 5.60 9.24 -3.40
CA LEU A 90 5.33 10.25 -2.39
C LEU A 90 5.06 9.56 -1.06
N VAL A 91 5.75 10.02 -0.01
CA VAL A 91 5.42 9.70 1.38
C VAL A 91 4.82 10.95 2.01
N MET A 92 3.60 10.81 2.52
CA MET A 92 2.88 11.84 3.26
C MET A 92 2.51 11.31 4.63
N LEU A 93 3.08 11.91 5.67
CA LEU A 93 2.77 11.58 7.07
C LEU A 93 2.32 12.85 7.77
N GLN A 94 1.18 12.77 8.47
CA GLN A 94 0.67 13.89 9.24
C GLN A 94 0.16 13.41 10.60
N HIS A 95 0.71 13.99 11.66
CA HIS A 95 0.07 13.98 12.97
C HIS A 95 -0.80 15.23 13.11
N LYS A 96 -1.97 15.06 13.75
CA LYS A 96 -2.89 16.15 14.08
C LYS A 96 -3.29 16.02 15.54
N PHE A 97 -2.91 17.02 16.32
CA PHE A 97 -3.15 17.10 17.76
C PHE A 97 -4.22 18.15 18.04
N PHE A 98 -5.22 17.78 18.82
CA PHE A 98 -6.20 18.72 19.37
C PHE A 98 -5.78 19.00 20.81
N VAL A 99 -5.37 20.23 21.08
CA VAL A 99 -4.77 20.61 22.37
C VAL A 99 -5.74 21.53 23.08
N GLU A 100 -6.08 21.18 24.31
CA GLU A 100 -6.70 22.08 25.28
C GLU A 100 -5.64 22.51 26.29
N TRP A 101 -5.38 23.80 26.34
CA TRP A 101 -4.41 24.38 27.25
C TRP A 101 -5.03 24.62 28.63
N ALA A 102 -4.20 24.71 29.66
CA ALA A 102 -4.66 24.95 31.04
C ALA A 102 -5.46 26.25 31.23
N ASN A 103 -5.33 27.21 30.31
CA ASN A 103 -6.10 28.47 30.30
C ASN A 103 -7.44 28.36 29.54
N GLY A 104 -7.83 27.17 29.08
CA GLY A 104 -9.06 26.92 28.31
C GLY A 104 -8.96 27.25 26.82
N LYS A 105 -7.81 27.72 26.32
CA LYS A 105 -7.60 27.90 24.88
C LYS A 105 -7.54 26.52 24.22
N THR A 106 -8.11 26.41 23.03
CA THR A 106 -7.94 25.24 22.16
C THR A 106 -7.12 25.60 20.93
N ASP A 107 -6.18 24.72 20.56
CA ASP A 107 -5.40 24.82 19.33
C ASP A 107 -5.41 23.48 18.60
N ILE A 108 -5.27 23.52 17.28
CA ILE A 108 -5.01 22.33 16.48
C ILE A 108 -3.57 22.42 15.99
N ILE A 109 -2.74 21.47 16.38
CA ILE A 109 -1.33 21.42 15.97
C ILE A 109 -1.15 20.29 14.97
N THR A 110 -0.44 20.55 13.89
CA THR A 110 -0.06 19.52 12.90
C THR A 110 1.44 19.37 12.85
N SER A 111 1.91 18.15 12.61
CA SER A 111 3.31 17.83 12.33
C SER A 111 3.33 17.01 11.04
N THR A 112 3.91 17.58 9.97
CA THR A 112 3.75 17.07 8.60
C THR A 112 5.09 16.77 7.95
N LEU A 113 5.22 15.57 7.40
CA LEU A 113 6.32 15.16 6.51
C LEU A 113 5.77 14.94 5.12
N GLU A 114 6.33 15.67 4.15
CA GLU A 114 6.09 15.49 2.72
C GLU A 114 7.44 15.17 2.06
N ALA A 115 7.58 13.96 1.50
CA ALA A 115 8.81 13.52 0.86
C ALA A 115 8.51 12.91 -0.51
N TYR A 116 9.18 13.43 -1.55
CA TYR A 116 9.13 12.88 -2.90
C TYR A 116 10.35 12.01 -3.18
N GLY A 117 10.16 10.95 -3.95
CA GLY A 117 11.26 10.17 -4.50
C GLY A 117 12.12 10.98 -5.46
N GLU A 118 13.37 10.57 -5.60
CA GLU A 118 14.29 11.14 -6.58
C GLU A 118 14.09 10.46 -7.94
N ARG A 119 14.05 11.23 -9.03
CA ARG A 119 13.77 10.69 -10.39
C ARG A 119 14.80 9.66 -10.88
N ALA A 120 16.04 9.77 -10.39
CA ALA A 120 17.16 8.91 -10.75
C ALA A 120 17.94 8.48 -9.50
N GLY A 121 17.23 8.26 -8.39
CA GLY A 121 17.82 7.97 -7.09
C GLY A 121 16.91 7.08 -6.25
N TYR A 122 16.95 7.28 -4.94
CA TYR A 122 16.12 6.52 -4.02
C TYR A 122 14.68 7.05 -4.00
N SER A 123 13.71 6.14 -3.88
CA SER A 123 12.31 6.49 -3.63
C SER A 123 12.16 7.14 -2.25
N ALA A 124 11.12 7.95 -2.06
CA ALA A 124 10.77 8.52 -0.77
C ALA A 124 10.62 7.41 0.29
N MET A 125 9.88 6.34 -0.04
CA MET A 125 9.70 5.19 0.84
C MET A 125 11.05 4.55 1.22
N ALA A 126 11.93 4.29 0.25
CA ALA A 126 13.24 3.71 0.50
C ALA A 126 14.09 4.59 1.45
N ARG A 127 14.07 5.91 1.25
CA ARG A 127 14.77 6.87 2.12
C ARG A 127 14.17 6.92 3.51
N THR A 128 12.85 7.10 3.63
CA THR A 128 12.17 7.27 4.93
C THR A 128 12.08 5.99 5.75
N VAL A 129 12.42 4.83 5.18
CA VAL A 129 12.52 3.56 5.91
C VAL A 129 13.98 3.18 6.16
N GLY A 130 14.80 3.21 5.10
CA GLY A 130 16.19 2.76 5.16
C GLY A 130 17.09 3.67 6.00
N ILE A 131 16.93 4.99 5.90
CA ILE A 131 17.78 5.95 6.63
C ILE A 131 17.54 5.86 8.15
N PRO A 132 16.29 5.87 8.68
CA PRO A 132 16.08 5.63 10.11
C PRO A 132 16.65 4.30 10.61
N CYS A 133 16.53 3.23 9.80
CA CYS A 133 17.08 1.92 10.14
C CYS A 133 18.63 1.95 10.24
N GLY A 134 19.28 2.58 9.25
CA GLY A 134 20.73 2.77 9.25
C GLY A 134 21.21 3.62 10.43
N ILE A 135 20.56 4.74 10.70
CA ILE A 135 20.86 5.62 11.84
C ILE A 135 20.75 4.87 13.16
N ALA A 136 19.65 4.14 13.38
CA ALA A 136 19.45 3.37 14.61
C ALA A 136 20.52 2.28 14.78
N THR A 137 20.94 1.64 13.68
CA THR A 137 22.01 0.64 13.68
C THR A 137 23.36 1.26 14.02
N CYS A 138 23.71 2.42 13.43
CA CYS A 138 24.93 3.15 13.77
C CYS A 138 24.94 3.55 15.26
N LEU A 139 23.86 4.16 15.76
CA LEU A 139 23.76 4.55 17.17
C LEU A 139 23.89 3.36 18.12
N LEU A 140 23.31 2.21 17.78
CA LEU A 140 23.47 0.97 18.54
C LEU A 140 24.93 0.52 18.60
N LEU A 141 25.62 0.51 17.45
CA LEU A 141 27.03 0.07 17.34
C LEU A 141 28.01 1.05 17.99
N ASP A 142 27.70 2.35 17.93
CA ASP A 142 28.47 3.41 18.59
C ASP A 142 28.29 3.40 20.12
N GLY A 143 27.41 2.55 20.65
CA GLY A 143 27.20 2.36 22.07
C GLY A 143 26.31 3.43 22.72
N GLU A 144 25.43 4.09 21.95
CA GLU A 144 24.47 5.08 22.46
C GLU A 144 23.70 4.50 23.67
N PRO A 145 23.80 5.09 24.89
CA PRO A 145 23.29 4.48 26.11
C PRO A 145 21.80 4.11 26.10
N ALA A 146 20.99 4.86 25.34
CA ALA A 146 19.56 4.60 25.22
C ALA A 146 19.24 3.41 24.29
N LEU A 147 20.08 3.14 23.28
CA LEU A 147 19.89 2.07 22.31
C LEU A 147 20.66 0.79 22.68
N ASN A 148 21.75 0.89 23.44
CA ASN A 148 22.59 -0.24 23.84
C ASN A 148 22.07 -1.01 25.08
N LYS A 149 20.74 -1.08 25.25
CA LYS A 149 20.11 -1.84 26.32
C LYS A 149 19.64 -3.19 25.79
N PRO A 150 19.96 -4.33 26.43
CA PRO A 150 19.42 -5.62 26.03
C PRO A 150 17.88 -5.63 26.08
N GLY A 151 17.25 -6.39 25.19
CA GLY A 151 15.80 -6.54 25.13
C GLY A 151 15.18 -6.13 23.80
N VAL A 152 13.85 -6.18 23.72
CA VAL A 152 13.08 -5.73 22.57
C VAL A 152 12.59 -4.32 22.83
N HIS A 153 13.17 -3.36 22.12
CA HIS A 153 12.92 -1.93 22.32
C HIS A 153 12.23 -1.30 21.09
N ALA A 154 11.51 -0.21 21.33
CA ALA A 154 10.86 0.61 20.32
C ALA A 154 11.06 2.11 20.64
N PRO A 155 11.00 3.01 19.65
CA PRO A 155 11.26 4.44 19.84
C PRO A 155 10.06 5.15 20.50
N TYR A 156 9.87 4.92 21.80
CA TYR A 156 8.79 5.53 22.59
C TYR A 156 9.28 6.50 23.67
N THR A 157 10.58 6.52 23.95
CA THR A 157 11.16 7.42 24.95
C THR A 157 12.01 8.48 24.28
N LYS A 158 12.09 9.64 24.93
CA LYS A 158 12.85 10.78 24.43
C LYS A 158 14.33 10.44 24.22
N GLU A 159 14.90 9.61 25.10
CA GLU A 159 16.30 9.20 25.06
C GLU A 159 16.63 8.36 23.81
N ILE A 160 15.66 7.60 23.28
CA ILE A 160 15.82 6.86 22.02
C ILE A 160 15.48 7.78 20.83
N CYS A 161 14.38 8.52 20.91
CA CYS A 161 13.86 9.29 19.79
C CYS A 161 14.70 10.51 19.44
N ASP A 162 15.21 11.26 20.42
CA ASP A 162 15.96 12.49 20.20
C ASP A 162 17.26 12.28 19.40
N PRO A 163 18.15 11.32 19.71
CA PRO A 163 19.38 11.11 18.93
C PRO A 163 19.08 10.64 17.50
N ILE A 164 18.03 9.84 17.30
CA ILE A 164 17.58 9.41 15.97
C ILE A 164 17.03 10.61 15.20
N ARG A 165 16.15 11.41 15.82
CA ARG A 165 15.53 12.59 15.19
C ARG A 165 16.57 13.61 14.76
N ALA A 166 17.55 13.92 15.61
CA ALA A 166 18.60 14.89 15.28
C ALA A 166 19.41 14.47 14.04
N LYS A 167 19.74 13.17 13.92
CA LYS A 167 20.43 12.64 12.73
C LYS A 167 19.52 12.62 11.50
N LEU A 168 18.25 12.25 11.65
CA LEU A 168 17.29 12.29 10.53
C LEU A 168 17.11 13.70 9.96
N GLU A 169 17.01 14.70 10.84
CA GLU A 169 16.91 16.10 10.43
C GLU A 169 18.15 16.55 9.65
N SER A 170 19.35 16.06 10.02
CA SER A 170 20.58 16.32 9.26
C SER A 170 20.62 15.68 7.87
N GLU A 171 19.86 14.59 7.67
CA GLU A 171 19.64 13.94 6.37
C GLU A 171 18.48 14.58 5.58
N GLY A 172 17.94 15.70 6.06
CA GLY A 172 16.80 16.40 5.47
C GLY A 172 15.46 15.70 5.66
N ILE A 173 15.37 14.75 6.60
CA ILE A 173 14.12 14.05 6.95
C ILE A 173 13.63 14.60 8.29
N GLY A 174 12.68 15.53 8.20
CA GLY A 174 12.08 16.16 9.38
C GLY A 174 10.60 16.47 9.15
N MET A 175 9.89 16.73 10.24
CA MET A 175 8.49 17.13 10.19
C MET A 175 8.35 18.63 10.42
N VAL A 176 7.45 19.27 9.68
CA VAL A 176 7.12 20.68 9.83
C VAL A 176 5.90 20.83 10.74
N GLU A 177 6.07 21.54 11.85
CA GLU A 177 5.00 21.80 12.81
C GLU A 177 4.27 23.11 12.49
N ARG A 178 2.94 23.09 12.57
CA ARG A 178 2.07 24.27 12.35
C ARG A 178 0.86 24.24 13.28
N VAL A 179 0.48 25.41 13.80
CA VAL A 179 -0.82 25.63 14.45
C VAL A 179 -1.83 26.02 13.37
N LEU A 180 -2.99 25.35 13.34
CA LEU A 180 -4.11 25.59 12.43
C LEU A 180 -5.15 26.53 13.05
#